data_AF-A0A9E6ADT2-F1
#
_entry.id   AF-A0A9E6ADT2-F1
#
_cell.length_a   1.000
_cell.length_b   1.000
_cell.length_c   1.000
_cell.angle_alpha   90.00
_cell.angle_beta   90.00
_cell.angle_gamma   90.00
#
_symmetry.space_group_name_H-M   'P 1'
#
loop_
_entity.id
_entity.type
_entity.pdbx_description
1 polymer ?
#
loop_
_entity_poly.entity_id
_entity_poly.type
_entity_poly.pdbx_seq_one_letter_code
_entity_poly.pdbx_strand_id
1 'polypeptide(L)' 'MAFGKTHEIHERRSGRNIGVALTLIAFIAVVFGLTVAKISTSGPIEGFDHAPRPVLADRAGD' A
#
# COMPACT_ATOMS: atom_id res chain seq x y z
N MET A 1 -2.03 16.70 35.41
CA MET A 1 -1.00 16.04 34.58
C MET A 1 0.28 16.85 34.70
N ALA A 2 1.25 16.37 35.47
CA ALA A 2 2.55 17.03 35.57
C ALA A 2 3.49 16.41 34.53
N PHE A 3 4.05 17.21 33.62
CA PHE A 3 5.16 16.81 32.75
C PHE A 3 6.46 16.73 33.57
N GLY A 4 6.44 15.96 34.66
CA GLY A 4 7.58 15.75 35.53
C GLY A 4 8.48 14.65 34.98
N LYS A 5 9.77 14.97 34.88
CA LYS A 5 10.95 14.10 34.66
C LYS A 5 10.68 12.77 33.93
N THR A 6 11.25 12.61 32.73
CA THR A 6 11.28 11.36 31.97
C THR A 6 11.64 10.18 32.89
N HIS A 7 10.65 9.33 33.16
CA HIS A 7 10.82 8.15 33.99
C HIS A 7 11.51 7.04 33.18
N GLU A 8 12.35 6.22 33.82
CA GLU A 8 13.11 5.10 33.23
C GLU A 8 12.29 4.23 32.25
N ILE A 9 11.00 4.05 32.56
CA ILE A 9 10.06 3.28 31.73
C ILE A 9 9.88 3.86 30.32
N HIS A 10 9.89 5.18 30.15
CA HIS A 10 9.73 5.81 28.84
C HIS A 10 10.99 5.63 27.99
N GLU A 11 12.17 5.62 28.60
CA GLU A 11 13.44 5.36 27.93
C GLU A 11 13.51 3.92 27.41
N ARG A 12 13.12 2.94 28.24
CA ARG A 12 13.09 1.53 27.84
C ARG A 12 12.03 1.22 26.77
N ARG A 13 10.90 1.94 26.78
CA ARG A 13 9.86 1.83 25.73
C ARG A 13 10.27 2.52 24.43
N SER A 14 11.02 3.62 24.51
CA SER A 14 11.48 4.39 23.35
C SER A 14 12.25 3.51 22.35
N GLY A 15 13.23 2.73 22.83
CA GLY A 15 14.02 1.83 21.96
C GLY A 15 13.16 0.78 21.23
N ARG A 16 12.20 0.14 21.94
CA ARG A 16 11.28 -0.83 21.33
C ARG A 16 10.33 -0.18 20.32
N ASN A 17 9.83 1.03 20.64
CA ASN A 17 8.94 1.76 19.74
C ASN A 17 9.66 2.20 18.46
N ILE A 18 10.94 2.54 18.53
CA ILE A 18 11.76 2.87 17.34
C ILE A 18 11.86 1.65 16.42
N GLY A 19 12.18 0.46 16.95
CA GLY A 19 12.24 -0.77 16.14
C GLY A 19 10.90 -1.10 15.47
N VAL A 20 9.79 -0.91 16.18
CA VAL A 20 8.44 -1.09 15.63
C VAL A 20 8.16 -0.05 14.54
N ALA A 21 8.50 1.22 14.75
CA ALA A 21 8.30 2.28 13.76
C ALA A 21 9.08 2.00 12.46
N LEU A 22 10.33 1.57 12.56
CA LEU A 22 11.14 1.17 11.40
C LEU A 22 10.52 -0.01 10.65
N THR A 23 10.08 -1.03 11.37
CA THR A 23 9.41 -2.20 10.78
C THR A 23 8.13 -1.79 10.04
N LEU A 24 7.32 -0.93 10.66
CA LEU A 24 6.07 -0.45 10.06
C LEU A 24 6.33 0.34 8.78
N ILE A 25 7.31 1.26 8.79
CA ILE A 25 7.69 2.03 7.60
C ILE A 25 8.18 1.11 6.48
N ALA A 26 9.02 0.12 6.79
CA ALA A 26 9.51 -0.85 5.82
C ALA A 26 8.34 -1.64 5.19
N PHE A 27 7.39 -2.11 6.02
CA PHE A 27 6.21 -2.82 5.55
C PHE A 27 5.35 -1.94 4.62
N ILE A 28 5.09 -0.70 5.01
CA ILE A 28 4.36 0.27 4.19
C ILE A 28 5.06 0.48 2.85
N ALA A 29 6.38 0.65 2.85
CA ALA A 29 7.16 0.85 1.63
C ALA A 29 7.04 -0.32 0.66
N VAL A 30 7.02 -1.57 1.16
CA VAL A 30 6.83 -2.77 0.32
C VAL A 30 5.44 -2.78 -0.32
N VAL A 31 4.40 -2.60 0.49
CA VAL A 31 3.01 -2.62 -0.01
C VAL A 31 2.76 -1.47 -0.99
N PHE A 32 3.26 -0.27 -0.67
CA PHE A 32 3.15 0.89 -1.52
C PHE A 32 3.92 0.71 -2.84
N GLY A 33 5.16 0.21 -2.79
CA GLY A 33 5.96 -0.09 -3.98
C GLY A 33 5.27 -1.11 -4.89
N LEU A 34 4.71 -2.18 -4.31
CA LEU A 34 3.92 -3.16 -5.06
C LEU A 34 2.66 -2.54 -5.68
N THR A 35 2.00 -1.62 -4.96
CA THR A 35 0.80 -0.91 -5.44
C THR A 35 1.13 -0.05 -6.66
N VAL A 36 2.22 0.72 -6.59
CA VAL A 36 2.71 1.52 -7.72
C VAL A 36 3.02 0.62 -8.90
N ALA A 37 3.83 -0.43 -8.70
CA ALA A 37 4.18 -1.37 -9.76
C ALA A 37 2.95 -2.01 -10.41
N LYS A 38 1.96 -2.42 -9.59
CA LYS A 38 0.70 -2.99 -10.06
C LYS A 38 -0.07 -2.01 -10.93
N ILE A 39 -0.30 -0.78 -10.45
CA ILE A 39 -1.09 0.23 -11.16
C ILE A 39 -0.39 0.66 -12.44
N SER A 40 0.94 0.81 -12.42
CA SER A 40 1.72 1.16 -13.61
C SER A 40 1.73 0.06 -14.67
N THR A 41 1.49 -1.20 -14.29
CA THR A 41 1.50 -2.34 -15.21
C THR A 41 0.10 -2.74 -15.68
N SER A 42 -0.93 -2.52 -14.86
CA SER A 42 -2.31 -2.77 -15.25
C SER A 42 -2.78 -1.68 -16.22
N GLY A 43 -2.96 -2.03 -17.49
CA GLY A 43 -3.61 -1.17 -18.49
C GLY A 43 -5.08 -0.87 -18.17
N PRO A 44 -5.81 -0.17 -19.06
CA PRO A 44 -7.21 0.17 -18.85
C PRO A 44 -8.04 -1.06 -18.50
N ILE A 45 -8.69 -1.03 -17.34
CA ILE A 45 -9.63 -2.08 -16.94
C ILE A 45 -10.93 -1.82 -17.69
N GLU A 46 -11.25 -2.66 -18.67
CA GLU A 46 -12.56 -2.64 -19.31
C GLU A 46 -13.63 -3.02 -18.28
N GLY A 47 -14.52 -2.08 -17.96
CA GLY A 47 -15.70 -2.36 -17.15
C GLY A 47 -16.65 -3.27 -17.92
N PHE A 48 -17.21 -4.28 -17.26
CA PHE A 48 -18.27 -5.13 -17.81
C PHE A 48 -19.61 -4.39 -17.70
N ASP A 49 -19.66 -3.18 -18.27
CA ASP A 49 -20.89 -2.48 -18.64
C ASP A 49 -21.44 -3.20 -19.88
N HIS A 50 -22.75 -3.30 -20.04
CA HIS A 50 -23.42 -4.12 -21.05
C HIS A 50 -23.19 -3.66 -22.50
N ALA A 51 -22.21 -2.81 -22.75
CA ALA A 51 -21.73 -2.45 -24.07
C ALA A 51 -20.96 -3.61 -24.73
N PRO A 52 -21.11 -3.80 -26.05
CA PRO A 52 -20.33 -4.78 -26.80
C PRO A 52 -18.83 -4.45 -26.71
N ARG A 53 -18.02 -5.45 -26.37
CA ARG A 53 -16.56 -5.28 -26.25
C ARG A 53 -15.94 -5.17 -27.64
N PRO A 54 -15.30 -4.04 -28.00
CA PRO A 54 -14.69 -3.86 -29.32
C PRO A 54 -13.67 -4.97 -29.63
N VAL A 55 -12.88 -5.35 -28.62
CA VAL A 55 -11.85 -6.39 -28.71
C VAL A 55 -12.39 -7.81 -28.97
N LEU A 56 -13.66 -8.07 -28.66
CA LEU A 56 -14.34 -9.33 -28.97
C LEU A 56 -15.14 -9.23 -30.28
N ALA A 57 -15.66 -8.05 -30.60
CA ALA A 57 -16.33 -7.79 -31.88
C ALA A 57 -15.34 -7.94 -33.05
N ASP A 58 -14.11 -7.45 -32.89
CA ASP A 58 -13.04 -7.59 -33.88
C ASP A 58 -12.56 -9.04 -34.07
N ARG A 59 -12.75 -9.92 -33.07
CA ARG A 59 -12.37 -11.35 -33.08
C ARG A 59 -13.44 -12.31 -33.59
N ALA A 60 -14.64 -11.79 -33.83
CA ALA A 60 -15.76 -12.57 -34.36
C ALA A 60 -15.99 -12.30 -35.86
N GLY A 61 -15.18 -11.42 -36.45
CA GLY A 61 -15.26 -11.00 -37.85
C GLY A 61 -14.19 -11.62 -38.76
N ASP A 62 -13.25 -12.37 -38.18
CA ASP A 62 -12.19 -13.20 -38.75
C ASP A 62 -12.53 -14.70 -38.67
#